data_AF-A0A8A1ME28-F1
#
_entry.id   AF-A0A8A1ME28-F1
#
_cell.length_a   1.000
_cell.length_b   1.000
_cell.length_c   1.000
_cell.angle_alpha   90.00
_cell.angle_beta   90.00
_cell.angle_gamma   90.00
#
_symmetry.space_group_name_H-M   'P 1'
#
loop_
_entity.id
_entity.type
_entity.pdbx_description
1 polymer ?
#
loop_
_entity_poly.entity_id
_entity_poly.type
_entity_poly.pdbx_seq_one_letter_code
_entity_poly.pdbx_strand_id
1 'polypeptide(L)'
;MVFSRSLRVFDILQEINRRRTIPAFYREILEERLIITFKPLGVQKRGKTPRSKEEYRVKYKEKKAQKVYLEILEDYPHIFIPFILAITPKGCERFNVTEFRQNHGLTEKIDLGDHVRATLEISYRTQKPITSTETGSYWAYQAADSSAIHNIFSEHICCSIEKSARRTLEVNCQTLRTTECVGMKLPKQNYQDAIISVEVCLTEDLIKTLFPSACERILSLASLYSSEECVQKNNNQDFFQEASVSAISPIFGPRIGNAIEKSQLREWEKADSSHDTTDCVSIEVQPQQPHNGIFRLRIGFIAARGKLRVGQKWSPTRIQDQVMWLLSTILSPTTASYDKILFNYLNHSGTAHFH
;
A
#
# COMPACT_ATOMS: atom_id res chain seq x y z
N MET A 1 -41.66 1.10 -8.69
CA MET A 1 -41.77 0.84 -7.22
C MET A 1 -40.50 1.27 -6.46
N VAL A 2 -40.02 2.51 -6.63
CA VAL A 2 -38.86 3.03 -5.86
C VAL A 2 -39.34 3.74 -4.58
N PHE A 3 -40.52 4.36 -4.62
CA PHE A 3 -41.14 5.10 -3.51
C PHE A 3 -41.28 4.33 -2.19
N SER A 4 -41.61 3.04 -2.21
CA SER A 4 -41.83 2.27 -0.98
C SER A 4 -40.55 2.08 -0.14
N ARG A 5 -39.37 2.06 -0.77
CA ARG A 5 -38.10 1.83 -0.05
C ARG A 5 -37.53 3.08 0.59
N SER A 6 -37.76 4.24 -0.02
CA SER A 6 -37.30 5.50 0.54
C SER A 6 -38.08 5.90 1.79
N LEU A 7 -39.38 5.58 1.85
CA LEU A 7 -40.19 5.81 3.04
C LEU A 7 -39.64 5.06 4.27
N ARG A 8 -39.16 3.83 4.08
CA ARG A 8 -38.56 3.02 5.14
C ARG A 8 -37.33 3.68 5.80
N VAL A 9 -36.55 4.47 5.06
CA VAL A 9 -35.40 5.20 5.63
C VAL A 9 -35.87 6.15 6.72
N PHE A 10 -36.95 6.89 6.45
CA PHE A 10 -37.51 7.86 7.38
C PHE A 10 -38.28 7.21 8.52
N ASP A 11 -38.93 6.06 8.30
CA ASP A 11 -39.54 5.28 9.37
C ASP A 11 -38.47 4.83 10.39
N ILE A 12 -37.34 4.31 9.92
CA ILE A 12 -36.21 3.90 10.77
C ILE A 12 -35.61 5.12 11.48
N LEU A 13 -35.45 6.25 10.78
CA LEU A 13 -34.97 7.49 11.38
C LEU A 13 -35.90 7.96 12.52
N GLN A 14 -37.21 7.96 12.28
CA GLN A 14 -38.21 8.31 13.29
C GLN A 14 -38.16 7.35 14.48
N GLU A 15 -37.98 6.04 14.22
CA GLU A 15 -37.85 5.05 15.28
C GLU A 15 -36.59 5.29 16.14
N ILE A 16 -35.42 5.49 15.52
CA ILE A 16 -34.16 5.78 16.21
C ILE A 16 -34.30 7.07 17.03
N ASN A 17 -34.88 8.12 16.45
CA ASN A 17 -35.10 9.38 17.15
C ASN A 17 -36.05 9.23 18.35
N ARG A 18 -37.13 8.45 18.20
CA ARG A 18 -38.07 8.15 19.29
C ARG A 18 -37.40 7.41 20.44
N ARG A 19 -36.57 6.41 20.13
CA ARG A 19 -35.91 5.57 21.15
C ARG A 19 -34.59 6.16 21.67
N ARG A 20 -34.04 7.17 20.99
CA ARG A 20 -32.68 7.72 21.22
C ARG A 20 -31.59 6.64 21.18
N THR A 21 -31.83 5.53 20.50
CA THR A 21 -30.90 4.41 20.38
C THR A 21 -31.26 3.53 19.18
N ILE A 22 -30.29 2.78 18.67
CA ILE A 22 -30.52 1.80 17.59
C ILE A 22 -31.10 0.52 18.22
N PRO A 23 -32.30 0.07 17.80
CA PRO A 23 -32.87 -1.18 18.30
C PRO A 23 -31.93 -2.38 18.13
N ALA A 24 -31.88 -3.26 19.14
CA ALA A 24 -30.95 -4.39 19.16
C ALA A 24 -31.06 -5.31 17.94
N PHE A 25 -32.27 -5.49 17.39
CA PHE A 25 -32.50 -6.31 16.20
C PHE A 25 -31.86 -5.77 14.91
N TYR A 26 -31.37 -4.51 14.91
CA TYR A 26 -30.61 -3.95 13.80
C TYR A 26 -29.10 -4.16 13.93
N ARG A 27 -28.59 -4.66 15.06
CA ARG A 27 -27.15 -4.70 15.33
C ARG A 27 -26.37 -5.50 14.29
N GLU A 28 -26.81 -6.72 13.99
CA GLU A 28 -26.17 -7.59 12.99
C GLU A 28 -26.18 -6.94 11.60
N ILE A 29 -27.31 -6.33 11.23
CA ILE A 29 -27.48 -5.64 9.95
C ILE A 29 -26.57 -4.42 9.85
N LEU A 30 -26.45 -3.67 10.95
CA LEU A 30 -25.61 -2.49 11.04
C LEU A 30 -24.15 -2.87 10.84
N GLU A 31 -23.68 -3.88 11.57
CA GLU A 31 -22.30 -4.35 11.49
C GLU A 31 -21.95 -4.85 10.09
N GLU A 32 -22.78 -5.72 9.50
CA GLU A 32 -22.61 -6.23 8.13
C GLU A 32 -22.45 -5.07 7.13
N ARG A 33 -23.30 -4.04 7.23
CA ARG A 33 -23.33 -2.94 6.25
C ARG A 33 -22.28 -1.88 6.51
N LEU A 34 -21.85 -1.67 7.75
CA LEU A 34 -20.67 -0.86 8.08
C LEU A 34 -19.40 -1.53 7.52
N ILE A 35 -19.27 -2.86 7.64
CA ILE A 35 -18.19 -3.61 7.00
C ILE A 35 -18.22 -3.37 5.49
N ILE A 36 -19.36 -3.50 4.82
CA ILE A 36 -19.44 -3.22 3.37
C ILE A 36 -19.04 -1.78 3.04
N THR A 37 -19.47 -0.81 3.85
CA THR A 37 -19.19 0.62 3.61
C THR A 37 -17.69 0.93 3.72
N PHE A 38 -17.03 0.40 4.73
CA PHE A 38 -15.66 0.78 5.08
C PHE A 38 -14.59 -0.26 4.70
N LYS A 39 -15.00 -1.44 4.21
CA LYS A 39 -14.08 -2.44 3.68
C LYS A 39 -13.34 -1.87 2.48
N PRO A 40 -12.00 -1.82 2.49
CA PRO A 40 -11.23 -1.34 1.35
C PRO A 40 -11.60 -2.12 0.09
N LEU A 41 -11.87 -1.42 -1.01
CA LEU A 41 -12.04 -2.05 -2.34
C LEU A 41 -10.71 -2.55 -2.87
N GLY A 42 -10.19 -3.61 -2.25
CA GLY A 42 -9.02 -4.30 -2.75
C GLY A 42 -9.27 -4.86 -4.14
N VAL A 43 -8.33 -4.66 -5.06
CA VAL A 43 -8.30 -5.43 -6.30
C VAL A 43 -8.04 -6.86 -5.91
N GLN A 44 -9.05 -7.70 -6.04
CA GLN A 44 -8.83 -9.11 -5.83
C GLN A 44 -7.91 -9.64 -6.92
N LYS A 45 -6.81 -10.26 -6.49
CA LYS A 45 -5.84 -10.93 -7.34
C LYS A 45 -6.57 -11.84 -8.34
N ARG A 46 -6.20 -11.77 -9.62
CA ARG A 46 -6.69 -12.74 -10.61
C ARG A 46 -6.22 -14.12 -10.15
N GLY A 47 -7.17 -14.97 -9.76
CA GLY A 47 -6.87 -16.35 -9.40
C GLY A 47 -6.51 -17.15 -10.66
N LYS A 48 -5.78 -18.25 -10.48
CA LYS A 48 -5.50 -19.22 -11.55
C LYS A 48 -6.78 -19.84 -12.10
N THR A 49 -7.79 -19.99 -11.24
CA THR A 49 -9.14 -20.43 -11.62
C THR A 49 -10.05 -19.22 -11.89
N PRO A 50 -10.87 -19.27 -12.95
CA PRO A 50 -11.95 -18.30 -13.14
C PRO A 50 -12.87 -18.29 -11.92
N ARG A 51 -13.23 -17.10 -11.44
CA ARG A 51 -14.17 -16.97 -10.33
C ARG A 51 -15.54 -17.47 -10.75
N SER A 52 -16.26 -18.03 -9.80
CA SER A 52 -17.66 -18.39 -10.02
C SER A 52 -18.48 -17.14 -10.36
N LYS A 53 -19.51 -17.32 -11.18
CA LYS A 53 -20.46 -16.25 -11.54
C LYS A 53 -21.13 -15.65 -10.30
N GLU A 54 -21.33 -16.46 -9.26
CA GLU A 54 -21.96 -16.01 -8.02
C GLU A 54 -21.03 -15.12 -7.21
N GLU A 55 -19.76 -15.49 -7.04
CA GLU A 55 -18.79 -14.59 -6.40
C GLU A 55 -18.67 -13.25 -7.10
N TYR A 56 -18.66 -13.24 -8.44
CA TYR A 56 -18.61 -12.00 -9.21
C TYR A 56 -19.82 -11.12 -8.92
N ARG A 57 -21.02 -11.72 -8.86
CA ARG A 57 -22.27 -11.02 -8.55
C ARG A 57 -22.26 -10.45 -7.13
N VAL A 58 -21.81 -11.22 -6.14
CA VAL A 58 -21.71 -10.75 -4.74
C VAL A 58 -20.79 -9.54 -4.64
N LYS A 59 -19.59 -9.62 -5.24
CA LYS A 59 -18.60 -8.53 -5.19
C LYS A 59 -19.07 -7.29 -5.95
N TYR A 60 -19.75 -7.48 -7.08
CA TYR A 60 -20.36 -6.38 -7.81
C TYR A 60 -21.42 -5.66 -6.96
N LYS A 61 -22.26 -6.42 -6.24
CA LYS A 61 -23.25 -5.88 -5.29
C LYS A 61 -22.62 -5.12 -4.15
N GLU A 62 -21.62 -5.70 -3.48
CA GLU A 62 -20.88 -5.03 -2.39
C GLU A 62 -20.27 -3.72 -2.86
N LYS A 63 -19.57 -3.73 -4.01
CA LYS A 63 -18.95 -2.53 -4.58
C LYS A 63 -19.96 -1.45 -4.92
N LYS A 64 -21.11 -1.84 -5.47
CA LYS A 64 -22.19 -0.90 -5.80
C LYS A 64 -22.85 -0.33 -4.55
N ALA A 65 -23.09 -1.18 -3.55
CA ALA A 65 -23.64 -0.78 -2.26
C ALA A 65 -22.71 0.17 -1.52
N GLN A 66 -21.43 -0.16 -1.42
CA GLN A 66 -20.42 0.69 -0.82
C GLN A 66 -20.37 2.07 -1.45
N LYS A 67 -20.38 2.15 -2.79
CA LYS A 67 -20.42 3.44 -3.49
C LYS A 67 -21.63 4.28 -3.05
N VAL A 68 -22.82 3.69 -3.04
CA VAL A 68 -24.06 4.39 -2.66
C VAL A 68 -24.04 4.79 -1.17
N TYR A 69 -23.56 3.90 -0.29
CA TYR A 69 -23.46 4.17 1.14
C TYR A 69 -22.50 5.33 1.44
N LEU A 70 -21.33 5.37 0.79
CA LEU A 70 -20.39 6.48 0.93
C LEU A 70 -20.96 7.78 0.39
N GLU A 71 -21.65 7.75 -0.76
CA GLU A 71 -22.29 8.95 -1.33
C GLU A 71 -23.37 9.52 -0.38
N ILE A 72 -24.16 8.65 0.27
CA ILE A 72 -25.12 9.07 1.29
C ILE A 72 -24.41 9.57 2.56
N LEU A 73 -23.32 8.94 3.00
CA LEU A 73 -22.55 9.40 4.16
C LEU A 73 -21.98 10.80 3.93
N GLU A 74 -21.44 11.05 2.73
CA GLU A 74 -20.84 12.33 2.35
C GLU A 74 -21.88 13.44 2.22
N ASP A 75 -23.01 13.18 1.55
CA ASP A 75 -24.02 14.20 1.30
C ASP A 75 -25.01 14.39 2.46
N TYR A 76 -25.32 13.31 3.20
CA TYR A 76 -26.38 13.26 4.20
C TYR A 76 -26.03 12.35 5.40
N PRO A 77 -25.04 12.74 6.22
CA PRO A 77 -24.59 11.93 7.36
C PRO A 77 -25.70 11.60 8.36
N HIS A 78 -26.66 12.52 8.55
CA HIS A 78 -27.76 12.38 9.51
C HIS A 78 -28.74 11.25 9.15
N ILE A 79 -28.83 10.88 7.87
CA ILE A 79 -29.65 9.73 7.43
C ILE A 79 -28.82 8.50 7.12
N PHE A 80 -27.48 8.57 7.20
CA PHE A 80 -26.61 7.45 6.82
C PHE A 80 -26.96 6.17 7.57
N ILE A 81 -27.07 6.23 8.90
CA ILE A 81 -27.43 5.05 9.72
C ILE A 81 -28.82 4.51 9.35
N PRO A 82 -29.91 5.31 9.35
CA PRO A 82 -31.21 4.85 8.86
C PRO A 82 -31.18 4.29 7.44
N PHE A 83 -30.38 4.90 6.55
CA PHE A 83 -30.25 4.49 5.16
C PHE A 83 -29.63 3.11 5.04
N ILE A 84 -28.46 2.90 5.67
CA ILE A 84 -27.81 1.60 5.64
C ILE A 84 -28.64 0.57 6.38
N LEU A 85 -29.51 0.91 7.33
CA LEU A 85 -30.43 -0.06 7.94
C LEU A 85 -31.62 -0.41 7.03
N ALA A 86 -32.16 0.56 6.30
CA ALA A 86 -33.34 0.38 5.44
C ALA A 86 -33.02 -0.29 4.10
N ILE A 87 -31.90 0.10 3.47
CA ILE A 87 -31.55 -0.29 2.10
C ILE A 87 -30.50 -1.39 2.13
N THR A 88 -30.84 -2.55 1.58
CA THR A 88 -29.92 -3.68 1.47
C THR A 88 -28.90 -3.45 0.35
N PRO A 89 -27.77 -4.19 0.32
CA PRO A 89 -26.81 -4.11 -0.78
C PRO A 89 -27.43 -4.35 -2.17
N LYS A 90 -28.39 -5.29 -2.27
CA LYS A 90 -29.18 -5.53 -3.49
C LYS A 90 -30.08 -4.34 -3.84
N GLY A 91 -30.58 -3.61 -2.85
CA GLY A 91 -31.34 -2.38 -3.03
C GLY A 91 -30.52 -1.29 -3.71
N CYS A 92 -29.23 -1.17 -3.38
CA CYS A 92 -28.32 -0.18 -3.94
C CYS A 92 -28.05 -0.35 -5.45
N GLU A 93 -28.28 -1.53 -6.03
CA GLU A 93 -28.08 -1.75 -7.47
C GLU A 93 -28.93 -0.82 -8.33
N ARG A 94 -30.18 -0.59 -7.89
CA ARG A 94 -31.17 0.24 -8.60
C ARG A 94 -31.39 1.59 -7.93
N PHE A 95 -30.61 1.88 -6.90
CA PHE A 95 -30.80 3.10 -6.13
C PHE A 95 -30.20 4.29 -6.88
N ASN A 96 -30.99 5.34 -7.05
CA ASN A 96 -30.57 6.58 -7.67
C ASN A 96 -30.51 7.67 -6.58
N VAL A 97 -29.29 8.06 -6.20
CA VAL A 97 -29.05 9.06 -5.16
C VAL A 97 -29.61 10.43 -5.55
N THR A 98 -29.54 10.79 -6.84
CA THR A 98 -30.06 12.07 -7.35
C THR A 98 -31.59 12.14 -7.26
N GLU A 99 -32.28 11.06 -7.64
CA GLU A 99 -33.75 10.98 -7.53
C GLU A 99 -34.18 11.00 -6.05
N PHE A 100 -33.48 10.26 -5.19
CA PHE A 100 -33.73 10.26 -3.75
C PHE A 100 -33.56 11.67 -3.15
N ARG A 101 -32.52 12.39 -3.55
CA ARG A 101 -32.29 13.79 -3.14
C ARG A 101 -33.47 14.69 -3.51
N GLN A 102 -33.93 14.62 -4.75
CA GLN A 102 -35.01 15.46 -5.26
C GLN A 102 -36.33 15.18 -4.53
N ASN A 103 -36.64 13.90 -4.31
CA ASN A 103 -37.92 13.49 -3.75
C ASN A 103 -38.08 13.79 -2.25
N HIS A 104 -36.97 13.92 -1.51
CA HIS A 104 -37.01 14.08 -0.05
C HIS A 104 -36.56 15.46 0.43
N GLY A 105 -36.46 16.44 -0.48
CA GLY A 105 -36.15 17.82 -0.12
C GLY A 105 -34.79 17.99 0.56
N LEU A 106 -33.87 17.03 0.38
CA LEU A 106 -32.54 17.01 0.98
C LEU A 106 -31.60 17.98 0.24
N THR A 107 -31.98 19.24 0.21
CA THR A 107 -31.32 20.31 -0.55
C THR A 107 -30.15 20.93 0.21
N GLU A 108 -30.25 20.96 1.54
CA GLU A 108 -29.14 21.35 2.41
C GLU A 108 -28.22 20.16 2.58
N LYS A 109 -27.06 20.21 1.91
CA LYS A 109 -25.92 19.41 2.34
C LYS A 109 -25.60 19.86 3.75
N ILE A 110 -25.72 18.94 4.70
CA ILE A 110 -25.10 19.17 6.00
C ILE A 110 -23.62 19.17 5.70
N ASP A 111 -23.01 20.36 5.74
CA ASP A 111 -21.56 20.42 5.81
C ASP A 111 -21.19 19.67 7.08
N LEU A 112 -20.62 18.48 6.90
CA LEU A 112 -19.90 17.77 7.94
C LEU A 112 -18.74 18.67 8.31
N GLY A 113 -19.03 19.69 9.13
CA GLY A 113 -18.09 20.75 9.47
C GLY A 113 -16.77 20.11 9.83
N ASP A 114 -15.66 20.78 9.49
CA ASP A 114 -14.32 20.20 9.43
C ASP A 114 -13.98 19.30 10.63
N HIS A 115 -14.53 19.59 11.82
CA HIS A 115 -14.41 18.76 13.00
C HIS A 115 -14.98 17.32 12.86
N VAL A 116 -16.18 17.10 12.33
CA VAL A 116 -16.75 15.72 12.23
C VAL A 116 -16.01 14.92 11.16
N ARG A 117 -15.62 15.58 10.06
CA ARG A 117 -14.73 14.99 9.07
C ARG A 117 -13.38 14.67 9.68
N ALA A 118 -12.80 15.58 10.46
CA ALA A 118 -11.58 15.34 11.21
C ALA A 118 -11.74 14.19 12.22
N THR A 119 -12.88 14.03 12.91
CA THR A 119 -13.10 12.92 13.85
C THR A 119 -13.20 11.56 13.14
N LEU A 120 -13.86 11.52 11.97
CA LEU A 120 -13.87 10.32 11.13
C LEU A 120 -12.47 10.04 10.59
N GLU A 121 -11.76 11.06 10.10
CA GLU A 121 -10.35 10.94 9.69
C GLU A 121 -9.44 10.52 10.84
N ILE A 122 -9.64 11.01 12.07
CA ILE A 122 -8.87 10.61 13.26
C ILE A 122 -9.05 9.11 13.51
N SER A 123 -10.27 8.58 13.36
CA SER A 123 -10.53 7.14 13.48
C SER A 123 -9.83 6.31 12.40
N TYR A 124 -9.52 6.89 11.24
CA TYR A 124 -8.68 6.28 10.20
C TYR A 124 -7.19 6.52 10.44
N ARG A 125 -6.81 7.68 11.00
CA ARG A 125 -5.43 8.02 11.33
C ARG A 125 -4.90 7.27 12.53
N THR A 126 -5.73 6.67 13.38
CA THR A 126 -5.22 5.78 14.43
C THR A 126 -4.76 4.43 13.89
N GLN A 127 -5.14 4.07 12.66
CA GLN A 127 -4.65 2.84 12.03
C GLN A 127 -3.36 3.12 11.28
N LYS A 128 -2.30 2.39 11.66
CA LYS A 128 -1.03 2.34 10.93
C LYS A 128 -1.31 2.10 9.44
N PRO A 129 -0.90 3.02 8.54
CA PRO A 129 -1.20 2.91 7.12
C PRO A 129 -0.65 1.61 6.54
N ILE A 130 -1.52 0.78 5.95
CA ILE A 130 -1.13 -0.44 5.24
C ILE A 130 -1.04 -0.12 3.74
N THR A 131 0.07 -0.49 3.12
CA THR A 131 0.23 -0.34 1.67
C THR A 131 -0.22 -1.60 0.93
N SER A 132 -0.85 -1.43 -0.23
CA SER A 132 -1.31 -2.52 -1.09
C SER A 132 -0.16 -3.34 -1.68
N THR A 133 1.06 -2.83 -1.60
CA THR A 133 2.29 -3.58 -1.92
C THR A 133 2.52 -4.73 -0.93
N GLU A 134 2.09 -4.60 0.33
CA GLU A 134 2.13 -5.67 1.33
C GLU A 134 1.02 -6.71 1.10
N THR A 135 -0.16 -6.27 0.62
CA THR A 135 -1.31 -7.18 0.37
C THR A 135 -1.24 -7.93 -0.96
N GLY A 136 -0.23 -7.64 -1.78
CA GLY A 136 0.10 -8.36 -3.01
C GLY A 136 -0.59 -7.87 -4.28
N SER A 137 -1.11 -6.63 -4.30
CA SER A 137 -1.62 -5.99 -5.50
C SER A 137 -0.64 -4.94 -6.04
N TYR A 138 0.52 -5.40 -6.50
CA TYR A 138 1.60 -4.53 -6.99
C TYR A 138 2.12 -4.91 -8.39
N TRP A 139 2.83 -3.98 -9.02
CA TRP A 139 3.81 -4.26 -10.06
C TRP A 139 5.17 -4.48 -9.40
N ALA A 140 5.93 -5.45 -9.88
CA ALA A 140 7.27 -5.72 -9.40
C ALA A 140 8.27 -5.38 -10.50
N TYR A 141 9.34 -4.72 -10.10
CA TYR A 141 10.54 -4.53 -10.89
C TYR A 141 11.69 -5.24 -10.16
N GLN A 142 12.45 -6.03 -10.90
CA GLN A 142 13.65 -6.75 -10.44
C GLN A 142 14.76 -6.50 -11.46
N ALA A 143 16.01 -6.72 -11.05
CA ALA A 143 17.21 -6.54 -11.88
C ALA A 143 17.48 -5.05 -12.23
N ALA A 144 17.83 -4.24 -11.23
CA ALA A 144 18.17 -2.83 -11.41
C ALA A 144 19.55 -2.62 -12.03
N ASP A 145 19.73 -1.55 -12.81
CA ASP A 145 21.01 -1.19 -13.42
C ASP A 145 22.03 -0.73 -12.36
N SER A 146 23.22 -1.33 -12.35
CA SER A 146 24.24 -1.05 -11.33
C SER A 146 24.66 0.43 -11.30
N SER A 147 24.80 1.08 -12.46
CA SER A 147 25.21 2.49 -12.50
C SER A 147 24.17 3.42 -11.88
N ALA A 148 22.89 3.07 -12.02
CA ALA A 148 21.82 3.87 -11.46
C ALA A 148 21.61 3.62 -9.95
N ILE A 149 21.95 2.42 -9.44
CA ILE A 149 22.01 2.17 -7.99
C ILE A 149 22.99 3.16 -7.33
N HIS A 150 24.19 3.34 -7.90
CA HIS A 150 25.18 4.31 -7.40
C HIS A 150 24.71 5.78 -7.45
N ASN A 151 23.74 6.12 -8.31
CA ASN A 151 23.17 7.47 -8.37
C ASN A 151 22.09 7.73 -7.31
N ILE A 152 21.62 6.69 -6.63
CA ILE A 152 20.51 6.79 -5.66
C ILE A 152 21.01 6.51 -4.25
N PHE A 153 21.74 5.42 -4.09
CA PHE A 153 22.21 4.95 -2.80
C PHE A 153 23.56 5.57 -2.45
N SER A 154 23.88 5.59 -1.15
CA SER A 154 25.21 5.97 -0.72
C SER A 154 26.24 4.91 -1.13
N GLU A 155 27.51 5.32 -1.16
CA GLU A 155 28.63 4.41 -1.38
C GLU A 155 28.67 3.25 -0.38
N HIS A 156 28.24 3.49 0.86
CA HIS A 156 28.19 2.46 1.89
C HIS A 156 27.23 1.32 1.49
N ILE A 157 26.02 1.65 1.02
CA ILE A 157 25.05 0.65 0.57
C ILE A 157 25.53 -0.03 -0.71
N CYS A 158 26.09 0.71 -1.66
CA CYS A 158 26.65 0.13 -2.88
C CYS A 158 27.75 -0.90 -2.57
N CYS A 159 28.69 -0.56 -1.68
CA CYS A 159 29.72 -1.48 -1.22
C CYS A 159 29.14 -2.72 -0.53
N SER A 160 28.08 -2.57 0.27
CA SER A 160 27.42 -3.72 0.90
C SER A 160 26.64 -4.58 -0.11
N ILE A 161 26.06 -4.00 -1.17
CA ILE A 161 25.44 -4.75 -2.27
C ILE A 161 26.49 -5.59 -3.00
N GLU A 162 27.64 -4.99 -3.35
CA GLU A 162 28.72 -5.69 -4.06
C GLU A 162 29.32 -6.86 -3.27
N LYS A 163 29.18 -6.85 -1.95
CA LYS A 163 29.56 -7.96 -1.06
C LYS A 163 28.45 -8.97 -0.78
N SER A 164 27.22 -8.73 -1.24
CA SER A 164 26.12 -9.67 -0.99
C SER A 164 26.36 -11.00 -1.71
N ALA A 165 25.80 -12.09 -1.17
CA ALA A 165 25.93 -13.41 -1.79
C ALA A 165 25.35 -13.44 -3.21
N ARG A 166 24.17 -12.85 -3.43
CA ARG A 166 23.57 -12.79 -4.78
C ARG A 166 24.46 -12.04 -5.75
N ARG A 167 24.98 -10.87 -5.36
CA ARG A 167 25.86 -10.09 -6.25
C ARG A 167 27.16 -10.82 -6.58
N THR A 168 27.75 -11.50 -5.61
CA THR A 168 28.95 -12.32 -5.81
C THR A 168 28.71 -13.41 -6.87
N LEU A 169 27.53 -14.04 -6.86
CA LEU A 169 27.14 -15.03 -7.87
C LEU A 169 26.90 -14.39 -9.25
N GLU A 170 26.30 -13.20 -9.31
CA GLU A 170 26.05 -12.49 -10.57
C GLU A 170 27.34 -12.04 -11.28
N VAL A 171 28.33 -11.54 -10.53
CA VAL A 171 29.61 -11.05 -11.07
C VAL A 171 30.37 -12.17 -11.78
N ASN A 172 30.28 -13.40 -11.27
CA ASN A 172 30.88 -14.57 -11.90
C ASN A 172 30.28 -14.87 -13.30
N CYS A 173 29.10 -14.34 -13.61
CA CYS A 173 28.44 -14.50 -14.91
C CYS A 173 28.85 -13.44 -15.96
N GLN A 174 29.81 -12.55 -15.66
CA GLN A 174 30.54 -11.57 -16.50
C GLN A 174 29.73 -10.64 -17.46
N THR A 175 28.42 -10.82 -17.60
CA THR A 175 27.62 -10.19 -18.68
C THR A 175 26.50 -9.28 -18.16
N LEU A 176 26.26 -9.24 -16.85
CA LEU A 176 25.10 -8.56 -16.28
C LEU A 176 25.46 -7.14 -15.82
N ARG A 177 24.93 -6.14 -16.53
CA ARG A 177 24.92 -4.72 -16.09
C ARG A 177 23.85 -4.44 -15.02
N THR A 178 22.99 -5.41 -14.78
CA THR A 178 21.88 -5.35 -13.83
C THR A 178 22.12 -6.29 -12.66
N THR A 179 21.51 -5.99 -11.52
CA THR A 179 21.55 -6.83 -10.33
C THR A 179 20.17 -7.03 -9.73
N GLU A 180 19.87 -8.28 -9.37
CA GLU A 180 18.66 -8.67 -8.65
C GLU A 180 18.74 -8.37 -7.14
N CYS A 181 19.85 -7.80 -6.67
CA CYS A 181 19.97 -7.33 -5.29
C CYS A 181 19.06 -6.14 -5.00
N VAL A 182 18.60 -5.41 -6.03
CA VAL A 182 17.66 -4.30 -5.87
C VAL A 182 16.37 -4.59 -6.63
N GLY A 183 15.25 -4.53 -5.92
CA GLY A 183 13.91 -4.68 -6.47
C GLY A 183 12.96 -3.60 -5.97
N MET A 184 11.86 -3.40 -6.68
CA MET A 184 10.85 -2.42 -6.30
C MET A 184 9.44 -2.98 -6.51
N LYS A 185 8.53 -2.71 -5.57
CA LYS A 185 7.11 -3.01 -5.63
C LYS A 185 6.32 -1.71 -5.66
N LEU A 186 5.53 -1.52 -6.71
CA LEU A 186 4.71 -0.33 -6.92
C LEU A 186 3.22 -0.68 -6.78
N PRO A 187 2.42 0.10 -6.03
CA PRO A 187 0.99 -0.17 -5.91
C PRO A 187 0.25 0.09 -7.22
N LYS A 188 -0.71 -0.78 -7.55
CA LYS A 188 -1.41 -0.71 -8.86
C LYS A 188 -2.45 0.40 -8.99
N GLN A 189 -3.07 0.85 -7.89
CA GLN A 189 -4.35 1.58 -8.00
C GLN A 189 -4.56 2.76 -7.06
N ASN A 190 -3.66 3.01 -6.12
CA ASN A 190 -3.94 3.95 -5.03
C ASN A 190 -2.79 4.88 -4.66
N TYR A 191 -1.74 4.97 -5.50
CA TYR A 191 -0.58 5.86 -5.29
C TYR A 191 -0.04 5.81 -3.85
N GLN A 192 -0.19 4.66 -3.19
CA GLN A 192 0.34 4.41 -1.86
C GLN A 192 1.86 4.30 -1.91
N ASP A 193 2.47 4.07 -0.75
CA ASP A 193 3.90 3.90 -0.66
C ASP A 193 4.40 2.72 -1.50
N ALA A 194 5.51 2.94 -2.20
CA ALA A 194 6.27 1.90 -2.87
C ALA A 194 7.21 1.22 -1.88
N ILE A 195 7.60 -0.02 -2.17
CA ILE A 195 8.60 -0.75 -1.37
C ILE A 195 9.80 -1.02 -2.26
N ILE A 196 10.98 -0.52 -1.86
CA ILE A 196 12.26 -0.92 -2.45
C ILE A 196 12.86 -2.01 -1.56
N SER A 197 13.31 -3.10 -2.17
CA SER A 197 14.04 -4.17 -1.50
C SER A 197 15.50 -4.10 -1.92
N VAL A 198 16.42 -4.07 -0.96
CA VAL A 198 17.86 -3.98 -1.17
C VAL A 198 18.53 -5.11 -0.39
N GLU A 199 19.05 -6.10 -1.08
CA GLU A 199 19.86 -7.16 -0.51
C GLU A 199 21.31 -6.68 -0.35
N VAL A 200 21.84 -6.82 0.86
CA VAL A 200 23.18 -6.34 1.19
C VAL A 200 23.89 -7.30 2.14
N CYS A 201 25.22 -7.25 2.13
CA CYS A 201 26.06 -7.82 3.18
C CYS A 201 25.95 -6.96 4.44
N LEU A 202 25.53 -7.57 5.55
CA LEU A 202 25.35 -6.93 6.84
C LEU A 202 26.69 -6.77 7.55
N THR A 203 26.93 -5.55 8.03
CA THR A 203 28.06 -5.20 8.88
C THR A 203 27.55 -4.74 10.23
N GLU A 204 28.35 -4.93 11.28
CA GLU A 204 28.00 -4.49 12.63
C GLU A 204 27.71 -2.98 12.66
N ASP A 205 28.54 -2.18 12.02
CA ASP A 205 28.37 -0.72 11.95
C ASP A 205 27.04 -0.33 11.30
N LEU A 206 26.65 -1.01 10.21
CA LEU A 206 25.39 -0.75 9.52
C LEU A 206 24.19 -1.04 10.42
N ILE A 207 24.20 -2.19 11.09
CA ILE A 207 23.12 -2.62 11.98
C ILE A 207 23.04 -1.73 13.22
N LYS A 208 24.18 -1.43 13.85
CA LYS A 208 24.26 -0.58 15.05
C LYS A 208 23.79 0.84 14.77
N THR A 209 24.10 1.36 13.59
CA THR A 209 23.70 2.71 13.17
C THR A 209 22.21 2.77 12.83
N LEU A 210 21.67 1.79 12.09
CA LEU A 210 20.26 1.79 11.69
C LEU A 210 19.30 1.29 12.77
N PHE A 211 19.65 0.25 13.52
CA PHE A 211 18.77 -0.43 14.48
C PHE A 211 19.45 -0.58 15.84
N PRO A 212 19.77 0.52 16.53
CA PRO A 212 20.49 0.46 17.81
C PRO A 212 19.77 -0.37 18.88
N SER A 213 18.43 -0.34 18.91
CA SER A 213 17.61 -1.11 19.86
C SER A 213 17.57 -2.63 19.56
N ALA A 214 17.77 -3.03 18.31
CA ALA A 214 17.70 -4.42 17.87
C ALA A 214 19.08 -5.02 17.53
N CYS A 215 20.16 -4.23 17.65
CA CYS A 215 21.51 -4.59 17.22
C CYS A 215 21.97 -5.94 17.80
N GLU A 216 21.93 -6.10 19.13
CA GLU A 216 22.33 -7.34 19.81
C GLU A 216 21.54 -8.56 19.33
N ARG A 217 20.23 -8.38 19.06
CA ARG A 217 19.38 -9.46 18.57
C ARG A 217 19.75 -9.86 17.14
N ILE A 218 19.97 -8.88 16.27
CA ILE A 218 20.36 -9.11 14.88
C ILE A 218 21.75 -9.77 14.80
N LEU A 219 22.72 -9.31 15.60
CA LEU A 219 24.08 -9.89 15.63
C LEU A 219 24.11 -11.28 16.26
N SER A 220 23.28 -11.53 17.28
CA SER A 220 23.16 -12.87 17.88
C SER A 220 22.60 -13.88 16.89
N LEU A 221 21.65 -13.48 16.03
CA LEU A 221 21.24 -14.32 14.92
C LEU A 221 22.42 -14.61 14.00
N ALA A 222 23.28 -13.63 13.75
CA ALA A 222 24.40 -13.84 12.85
C ALA A 222 25.45 -14.85 13.38
N SER A 223 25.66 -14.89 14.70
CA SER A 223 26.65 -15.78 15.33
C SER A 223 26.18 -17.22 15.53
N LEU A 224 24.88 -17.45 15.74
CA LEU A 224 24.34 -18.78 16.03
C LEU A 224 24.44 -19.76 14.87
N TYR A 225 24.49 -19.28 13.63
CA TYR A 225 24.46 -20.13 12.43
C TYR A 225 25.83 -20.45 11.85
N SER A 226 26.93 -20.14 12.56
CA SER A 226 28.27 -20.62 12.16
C SER A 226 28.51 -22.10 12.49
N SER A 227 27.59 -22.75 13.20
CA SER A 227 27.66 -24.18 13.55
C SER A 227 26.76 -25.00 12.63
N GLU A 228 27.35 -25.95 11.90
CA GLU A 228 26.70 -26.76 10.85
C GLU A 228 25.55 -27.66 11.34
N GLU A 229 25.30 -27.75 12.66
CA GLU A 229 24.43 -28.78 13.26
C GLU A 229 22.93 -28.41 13.44
N CYS A 230 22.45 -27.25 12.99
CA CYS A 230 21.05 -26.82 13.20
C CYS A 230 20.17 -26.81 11.93
N VAL A 231 20.17 -27.92 11.18
CA VAL A 231 19.28 -28.09 10.00
C VAL A 231 17.96 -28.73 10.44
N GLN A 232 16.97 -27.94 10.89
CA GLN A 232 15.52 -28.24 10.76
C GLN A 232 14.53 -27.25 11.45
N LYS A 233 14.97 -26.17 12.10
CA LYS A 233 14.01 -25.24 12.74
C LYS A 233 13.40 -24.27 11.74
N ASN A 234 12.06 -24.33 11.64
CA ASN A 234 11.09 -23.40 11.06
C ASN A 234 11.62 -22.24 10.20
N ASN A 235 11.09 -22.13 8.97
CA ASN A 235 11.32 -21.03 8.01
C ASN A 235 10.74 -19.66 8.46
N ASN A 236 10.75 -19.36 9.75
CA ASN A 236 10.32 -18.07 10.26
C ASN A 236 11.43 -17.06 9.92
N GLN A 237 11.11 -16.13 9.03
CA GLN A 237 11.96 -14.99 8.75
C GLN A 237 11.85 -14.00 9.91
N ASP A 238 12.99 -13.58 10.46
CA ASP A 238 13.00 -12.55 11.49
C ASP A 238 12.98 -11.17 10.83
N PHE A 239 12.03 -10.35 11.27
CA PHE A 239 11.79 -9.01 10.73
C PHE A 239 12.00 -7.97 11.82
N PHE A 240 12.87 -7.01 11.56
CA PHE A 240 13.19 -5.93 12.49
C PHE A 240 12.74 -4.58 11.90
N GLN A 241 12.13 -3.75 12.74
CA GLN A 241 11.60 -2.42 12.40
C GLN A 241 12.23 -1.36 13.31
N GLU A 242 11.65 -0.16 13.36
CA GLU A 242 12.11 0.96 14.21
C GLU A 242 13.53 1.46 13.89
N ALA A 243 13.84 1.64 12.60
CA ALA A 243 15.12 2.19 12.18
C ALA A 243 15.28 3.65 12.67
N SER A 244 16.51 4.03 13.04
CA SER A 244 16.86 5.39 13.44
C SER A 244 16.69 6.37 12.27
N VAL A 245 15.85 7.39 12.45
CA VAL A 245 15.54 8.38 11.42
C VAL A 245 16.75 9.21 11.01
N SER A 246 17.60 9.57 11.98
CA SER A 246 18.82 10.34 11.75
C SER A 246 19.86 9.55 10.93
N ALA A 247 19.84 8.23 10.99
CA ALA A 247 20.74 7.35 10.25
C ALA A 247 20.35 7.13 8.78
N ILE A 248 19.08 7.34 8.41
CA ILE A 248 18.57 6.98 7.08
C ILE A 248 19.28 7.74 5.95
N SER A 249 19.37 9.07 6.04
CA SER A 249 19.97 9.87 4.96
C SER A 249 21.48 9.63 4.80
N PRO A 250 22.28 9.53 5.88
CA PRO A 250 23.68 9.12 5.79
C PRO A 250 23.87 7.74 5.15
N ILE A 251 23.04 6.76 5.51
CA ILE A 251 23.20 5.37 5.07
C ILE A 251 22.63 5.12 3.67
N PHE A 252 21.39 5.54 3.39
CA PHE A 252 20.75 5.26 2.09
C PHE A 252 20.88 6.40 1.08
N GLY A 253 21.43 7.54 1.50
CA GLY A 253 21.53 8.74 0.68
C GLY A 253 20.32 9.67 0.83
N PRO A 254 20.51 10.97 0.55
CA PRO A 254 19.50 12.00 0.80
C PRO A 254 18.24 11.83 -0.06
N ARG A 255 18.37 11.21 -1.25
CA ARG A 255 17.23 10.95 -2.14
C ARG A 255 16.25 9.96 -1.50
N ILE A 256 16.77 8.86 -0.95
CA ILE A 256 15.96 7.86 -0.25
C ILE A 256 15.38 8.45 1.04
N GLY A 257 16.19 9.16 1.84
CA GLY A 257 15.71 9.84 3.04
C GLY A 257 14.53 10.77 2.75
N ASN A 258 14.67 11.64 1.75
CA ASN A 258 13.58 12.54 1.33
C ASN A 258 12.34 11.81 0.79
N ALA A 259 12.50 10.62 0.21
CA ALA A 259 11.38 9.82 -0.27
C ALA A 259 10.65 9.11 0.88
N ILE A 260 11.39 8.62 1.89
CA ILE A 260 10.83 8.08 3.13
C ILE A 260 10.05 9.16 3.89
N GLU A 261 10.57 10.37 3.96
CA GLU A 261 9.91 11.50 4.62
C GLU A 261 8.55 11.88 4.01
N LYS A 262 8.27 11.43 2.77
CA LYS A 262 6.99 11.59 2.06
C LYS A 262 6.11 10.34 2.11
N SER A 263 6.55 9.28 2.78
CA SER A 263 5.79 8.04 2.97
C SER A 263 4.56 8.33 3.82
N GLN A 264 3.41 7.76 3.44
CA GLN A 264 2.18 7.85 4.25
C GLN A 264 2.41 7.26 5.65
N LEU A 265 3.22 6.19 5.74
CA LEU A 265 3.60 5.62 7.03
C LEU A 265 4.44 6.61 7.86
N ARG A 266 5.37 7.34 7.24
CA ARG A 266 6.20 8.32 7.96
C ARG A 266 5.41 9.54 8.41
N GLU A 267 4.50 10.03 7.57
CA GLU A 267 3.56 11.09 7.94
C GLU A 267 2.70 10.69 9.13
N TRP A 268 2.25 9.43 9.16
CA TRP A 268 1.50 8.85 10.27
C TRP A 268 2.33 8.75 11.56
N GLU A 269 3.54 8.20 11.50
CA GLU A 269 4.44 8.09 12.67
C GLU A 269 4.72 9.44 13.34
N LYS A 270 4.91 10.49 12.53
CA LYS A 270 5.08 11.85 13.03
C LYS A 270 3.83 12.39 13.70
N ALA A 271 2.64 12.07 13.19
CA ALA A 271 1.39 12.46 13.82
C ALA A 271 1.18 11.74 15.16
N ASP A 272 1.65 10.49 15.29
CA ASP A 272 1.54 9.65 16.48
C ASP A 272 2.75 9.77 17.43
N SER A 273 3.51 10.87 17.35
CA SER A 273 4.64 11.21 18.24
C SER A 273 5.87 10.28 18.16
N SER A 274 6.01 9.45 17.11
CA SER A 274 7.24 8.69 16.86
C SER A 274 8.19 9.47 15.95
N HIS A 275 9.16 10.17 16.56
CA HIS A 275 10.03 11.12 15.85
C HIS A 275 11.41 10.54 15.51
N ASP A 276 11.98 9.74 16.41
CA ASP A 276 13.38 9.30 16.32
C ASP A 276 13.55 7.97 15.58
N THR A 277 12.49 7.16 15.50
CA THR A 277 12.48 5.88 14.80
C THR A 277 11.40 5.84 13.72
N THR A 278 11.54 4.92 12.77
CA THR A 278 10.56 4.69 11.71
C THR A 278 10.52 3.23 11.29
N ASP A 279 9.31 2.77 10.99
CA ASP A 279 9.04 1.47 10.39
C ASP A 279 9.08 1.52 8.86
N CYS A 280 9.35 2.70 8.28
CA CYS A 280 9.58 2.83 6.84
C CYS A 280 10.88 2.14 6.39
N VAL A 281 11.80 1.86 7.31
CA VAL A 281 12.97 1.02 7.05
C VAL A 281 12.89 -0.18 7.96
N SER A 282 12.99 -1.35 7.35
CA SER A 282 13.01 -2.63 8.05
C SER A 282 14.04 -3.54 7.42
N ILE A 283 14.47 -4.54 8.17
CA ILE A 283 15.42 -5.54 7.71
C ILE A 283 14.86 -6.94 7.94
N GLU A 284 14.98 -7.76 6.91
CA GLU A 284 14.74 -9.20 6.94
C GLU A 284 16.09 -9.91 6.95
N VAL A 285 16.35 -10.70 7.98
CA VAL A 285 17.56 -11.51 8.11
C VAL A 285 17.21 -12.96 7.85
N GLN A 286 17.92 -13.59 6.93
CA GLN A 286 17.70 -15.01 6.60
C GLN A 286 18.60 -15.88 7.47
N PRO A 287 18.04 -16.82 8.26
CA PRO A 287 18.84 -17.70 9.11
C PRO A 287 19.93 -18.49 8.36
N GLN A 288 19.66 -18.85 7.10
CA GLN A 288 20.60 -19.61 6.26
C GLN A 288 21.77 -18.77 5.74
N GLN A 289 21.65 -17.45 5.77
CA GLN A 289 22.66 -16.51 5.30
C GLN A 289 22.75 -15.32 6.27
N PRO A 290 23.25 -15.54 7.49
CA PRO A 290 23.23 -14.54 8.57
C PRO A 290 23.93 -13.22 8.22
N HIS A 291 24.92 -13.28 7.32
CA HIS A 291 25.67 -12.11 6.85
C HIS A 291 24.98 -11.36 5.72
N ASN A 292 23.84 -11.83 5.23
CA ASN A 292 23.02 -11.15 4.24
C ASN A 292 21.68 -10.74 4.84
N GLY A 293 21.23 -9.54 4.49
CA GLY A 293 19.92 -9.06 4.88
C GLY A 293 19.27 -8.32 3.73
N ILE A 294 17.94 -8.29 3.77
CA ILE A 294 17.13 -7.54 2.81
C ILE A 294 16.53 -6.36 3.54
N PHE A 295 17.03 -5.17 3.23
CA PHE A 295 16.38 -3.93 3.62
C PHE A 295 15.11 -3.74 2.81
N ARG A 296 14.00 -3.44 3.50
CA ARG A 296 12.75 -3.01 2.88
C ARG A 296 12.52 -1.54 3.22
N LEU A 297 12.56 -0.71 2.18
CA LEU A 297 12.42 0.74 2.25
C LEU A 297 11.04 1.12 1.72
N ARG A 298 10.16 1.57 2.60
CA ARG A 298 8.83 2.07 2.26
C ARG A 298 8.92 3.57 2.00
N ILE A 299 8.70 3.95 0.75
CA ILE A 299 8.88 5.32 0.29
C ILE A 299 7.58 5.91 -0.25
N GLY A 300 7.38 7.21 -0.02
CA GLY A 300 6.25 7.94 -0.55
C GLY A 300 6.28 7.97 -2.07
N PHE A 301 5.17 7.60 -2.69
CA PHE A 301 5.01 7.79 -4.12
C PHE A 301 4.75 9.27 -4.40
N ILE A 302 5.76 9.98 -4.93
CA ILE A 302 5.60 11.40 -5.28
C ILE A 302 4.70 11.46 -6.52
N ALA A 303 3.40 11.68 -6.30
CA ALA A 303 2.54 12.19 -7.36
C ALA A 303 3.16 13.52 -7.81
N ALA A 304 3.72 13.57 -9.02
CA ALA A 304 4.23 14.80 -9.59
C ALA A 304 3.13 15.87 -9.40
N ARG A 305 3.44 16.93 -8.65
CA ARG A 305 2.50 18.00 -8.24
C ARG A 305 2.04 18.87 -9.44
N GLY A 306 1.64 18.26 -10.55
CA GLY A 306 0.77 18.90 -11.51
C GLY A 306 -0.63 18.89 -10.91
N LYS A 307 -1.12 20.06 -10.46
CA LYS A 307 -2.51 20.26 -10.03
C LYS A 307 -3.46 19.60 -11.03
N LEU A 308 -4.03 18.46 -10.67
CA LEU A 308 -5.09 17.87 -11.45
C LEU A 308 -6.39 18.61 -11.16
N ARG A 309 -7.00 19.12 -12.22
CA ARG A 309 -8.37 19.61 -12.15
C ARG A 309 -9.27 18.40 -11.84
N VAL A 310 -10.14 18.56 -10.85
CA VAL A 310 -11.17 17.58 -10.48
C VAL A 310 -11.91 17.16 -11.77
N GLY A 311 -11.85 15.87 -12.11
CA GLY A 311 -12.53 15.30 -13.28
C GLY A 311 -11.63 14.75 -14.40
N GLN A 312 -10.31 14.98 -14.40
CA GLN A 312 -9.42 14.29 -15.33
C GLN A 312 -9.08 12.87 -14.86
N LYS A 313 -9.54 11.86 -15.60
CA LYS A 313 -8.98 10.50 -15.51
C LYS A 313 -7.54 10.53 -16.02
N TRP A 314 -6.64 9.93 -15.25
CA TRP A 314 -5.27 9.70 -15.70
C TRP A 314 -5.27 8.80 -16.93
N SER A 315 -4.57 9.21 -17.98
CA SER A 315 -4.25 8.34 -19.11
C SER A 315 -3.13 7.37 -18.69
N PRO A 316 -3.11 6.13 -19.22
CA PRO A 316 -2.01 5.17 -19.02
C PRO A 316 -0.62 5.78 -19.26
N THR A 317 -0.51 6.73 -20.18
CA THR A 317 0.72 7.47 -20.51
C THR A 317 1.31 8.28 -19.34
N ARG A 318 0.52 8.81 -18.39
CA ARG A 318 1.10 9.56 -17.25
C ARG A 318 1.59 8.69 -16.10
N ILE A 319 0.96 7.52 -15.91
CA ILE A 319 1.50 6.48 -15.00
C ILE A 319 2.81 5.97 -15.59
N GLN A 320 2.86 5.82 -16.92
CA GLN A 320 4.09 5.56 -17.66
C GLN A 320 5.11 6.66 -17.38
N ASP A 321 4.84 7.95 -17.57
CA ASP A 321 5.81 9.03 -17.31
C ASP A 321 6.37 9.06 -15.86
N GLN A 322 5.57 8.70 -14.85
CA GLN A 322 6.01 8.69 -13.44
C GLN A 322 6.76 7.43 -13.05
N VAL A 323 6.30 6.26 -13.53
CA VAL A 323 7.08 5.03 -13.46
C VAL A 323 8.38 5.25 -14.21
N MET A 324 8.35 5.93 -15.36
CA MET A 324 9.52 6.30 -16.14
C MET A 324 10.35 7.41 -15.49
N TRP A 325 9.84 8.24 -14.58
CA TRP A 325 10.64 9.19 -13.79
C TRP A 325 11.34 8.51 -12.62
N LEU A 326 10.64 7.65 -11.88
CA LEU A 326 11.22 6.79 -10.85
C LEU A 326 12.24 5.84 -11.48
N LEU A 327 11.87 5.22 -12.59
CA LEU A 327 12.74 4.37 -13.39
C LEU A 327 13.82 5.18 -14.12
N SER A 328 13.67 6.43 -14.55
CA SER A 328 14.78 7.21 -15.12
C SER A 328 15.76 7.68 -14.05
N THR A 329 15.29 7.73 -12.80
CA THR A 329 16.15 7.98 -11.64
C THR A 329 16.90 6.68 -11.25
N ILE A 330 16.26 5.51 -11.41
CA ILE A 330 16.77 4.15 -11.08
C ILE A 330 17.38 3.39 -12.28
N LEU A 331 17.24 3.88 -13.51
CA LEU A 331 17.75 3.29 -14.75
C LEU A 331 18.50 4.38 -15.50
N SER A 332 19.78 4.11 -15.74
CA SER A 332 20.67 5.00 -16.48
C SER A 332 20.05 5.43 -17.82
N PRO A 333 20.26 6.70 -18.26
CA PRO A 333 19.68 7.22 -19.50
C PRO A 333 20.46 6.68 -20.71
N THR A 334 20.34 5.40 -21.00
CA THR A 334 20.75 4.84 -22.30
C THR A 334 19.49 4.42 -23.05
N THR A 335 19.25 5.11 -24.16
CA THR A 335 18.06 5.01 -25.04
C THR A 335 17.74 3.58 -25.48
N ALA A 336 18.71 2.66 -25.50
CA ALA A 336 18.52 1.26 -25.89
C ALA A 336 17.79 0.37 -24.85
N SER A 337 17.74 0.75 -23.56
CA SER A 337 17.02 -0.02 -22.53
C SER A 337 15.51 0.29 -22.52
N TYR A 338 15.16 1.51 -22.95
CA TYR A 338 13.78 1.99 -23.04
C TYR A 338 12.95 1.15 -24.02
N ASP A 339 13.53 0.80 -25.18
CA ASP A 339 12.85 0.01 -26.20
C ASP A 339 12.60 -1.44 -25.74
N LYS A 340 13.48 -2.08 -24.96
CA LYS A 340 13.25 -3.44 -24.45
C LYS A 340 12.17 -3.50 -23.37
N ILE A 341 12.11 -2.50 -22.48
CA ILE A 341 11.06 -2.40 -21.47
C ILE A 341 9.71 -2.07 -22.13
N LEU A 342 9.70 -1.18 -23.13
CA LEU A 342 8.51 -0.86 -23.94
C LEU A 342 8.05 -2.06 -24.79
N PHE A 343 8.99 -2.83 -25.35
CA PHE A 343 8.71 -4.03 -26.15
C PHE A 343 8.16 -5.17 -25.29
N ASN A 344 8.65 -5.37 -24.06
CA ASN A 344 8.05 -6.30 -23.10
C ASN A 344 6.70 -5.80 -22.56
N TYR A 345 6.52 -4.48 -22.41
CA TYR A 345 5.25 -3.84 -22.03
C TYR A 345 4.16 -4.01 -23.10
N LEU A 346 4.54 -4.03 -24.38
CA LEU A 346 3.64 -4.20 -25.52
C LEU A 346 3.44 -5.66 -25.97
N ASN A 347 4.43 -6.54 -25.77
CA ASN A 347 4.33 -7.95 -26.21
C ASN A 347 3.79 -8.92 -25.16
N HIS A 348 3.81 -8.59 -23.86
CA HIS A 348 3.19 -9.46 -22.83
C HIS A 348 1.67 -9.31 -22.67
N SER A 349 0.98 -8.73 -23.65
CA SER A 349 -0.43 -9.03 -23.90
C SER A 349 -0.66 -10.41 -24.55
N GLY A 350 0.40 -11.16 -24.89
CA GLY A 350 0.33 -12.56 -25.29
C GLY A 350 1.46 -13.37 -24.63
N THR A 351 1.09 -14.43 -23.92
CA THR A 351 1.98 -15.48 -23.38
C THR A 351 3.08 -15.05 -22.39
N ALA A 352 2.82 -15.26 -21.10
CA ALA A 352 3.83 -15.26 -20.04
C ALA A 352 4.05 -16.70 -19.53
N HIS A 353 5.32 -17.12 -19.46
CA HIS A 353 5.73 -18.32 -18.72
C HIS A 353 5.72 -18.02 -17.22
N PHE A 354 5.16 -18.95 -16.44
CA PHE A 354 5.13 -18.92 -14.98
C PHE A 354 6.27 -19.78 -14.43
N HIS A 355 7.02 -19.24 -13.47
CA HIS A 355 7.61 -20.02 -12.38
C HIS A 355 6.83 -19.72 -11.10
#